data_AF-A0A7C3YHX0-F1
#
_entry.id   AF-A0A7C3YHX0-F1
#
_cell.length_a   1.000
_cell.length_b   1.000
_cell.length_c   1.000
_cell.angle_alpha   90.00
_cell.angle_beta   90.00
_cell.angle_gamma   90.00
#
_symmetry.space_group_name_H-M   'P 1'
#
loop_
_entity.id
_entity.type
_entity.pdbx_description
1 polymer ?
#
loop_
_entity_poly.entity_id
_entity_poly.type
_entity_poly.pdbx_seq_one_letter_code
_entity_poly.pdbx_strand_id
1 'polypeptide(L)' 'MNLPNGDLIPIEQRQPEEITEGFGMRTAPKGVKAYNPAFDVTPSRLIDAIITEKGVIKAPYSENLKKLFST' A
#
# COMPACT_ATOMS: atom_id res chain seq x y z
N MET A 1 -16.43 7.84 6.25
CA MET A 1 -15.04 7.41 5.97
C MET A 1 -14.47 6.87 7.27
N ASN A 2 -14.27 5.55 7.36
CA ASN A 2 -13.88 4.88 8.61
C ASN A 2 -12.35 4.86 8.83
N LEU A 3 -11.57 5.24 7.82
CA LEU A 3 -10.10 5.36 7.87
C LEU A 3 -9.70 6.80 7.47
N PRO A 4 -9.55 7.73 8.44
CA PRO A 4 -9.28 9.14 8.14
C PRO A 4 -7.86 9.43 7.61
N ASN A 5 -6.90 8.54 7.83
CA ASN A 5 -5.52 8.70 7.40
C ASN A 5 -4.85 7.34 7.12
N GLY A 6 -3.66 7.39 6.53
CA GLY A 6 -2.91 6.20 6.11
C GLY A 6 -2.38 5.34 7.26
N ASP A 7 -2.17 5.90 8.45
CA ASP A 7 -1.63 5.18 9.61
C ASP A 7 -2.58 4.08 10.13
N LEU A 8 -3.86 4.17 9.75
CA LEU A 8 -4.90 3.24 10.16
C LEU A 8 -5.11 2.10 9.14
N ILE A 9 -4.36 2.08 8.03
CA ILE A 9 -4.41 0.99 7.05
C ILE A 9 -3.60 -0.18 7.63
N PRO A 10 -4.22 -1.35 7.94
CA PRO A 10 -3.49 -2.49 8.45
C PRO A 10 -2.54 -3.05 7.38
N ILE A 11 -1.29 -3.32 7.78
CA ILE A 11 -0.27 -3.87 6.88
C ILE A 11 -0.25 -5.40 7.01
N GLU A 12 -0.56 -6.09 5.91
CA GLU A 12 -0.46 -7.55 5.81
C GLU A 12 0.99 -8.01 6.02
N GLN A 13 1.18 -8.99 6.91
CA GLN A 13 2.44 -9.71 7.07
C GLN A 13 2.30 -11.07 6.39
N ARG A 14 3.16 -11.32 5.41
CA ARG A 14 3.14 -12.56 4.63
C ARG A 14 4.16 -13.58 5.13
N GLN A 15 4.06 -14.78 4.59
CA GLN A 15 4.90 -15.89 4.99
C GLN A 15 6.39 -15.61 4.65
N PRO A 16 7.34 -15.97 5.51
CA PRO A 16 8.77 -15.69 5.32
C PRO A 16 9.40 -16.46 4.15
N GLU A 17 8.74 -17.49 3.62
CA GLU A 17 9.17 -18.28 2.47
C GLU A 17 9.22 -17.44 1.19
N GLU A 18 8.39 -16.40 1.03
CA GLU A 18 8.48 -15.50 -0.14
C GLU A 18 9.82 -14.77 -0.23
N ILE A 19 10.47 -14.52 0.92
CA ILE A 19 11.80 -13.92 1.00
C ILE A 19 12.90 -14.98 0.99
N THR A 20 12.68 -16.11 1.68
CA THR A 20 13.73 -17.12 1.89
C THR A 20 13.79 -18.20 0.81
N GLU A 21 12.78 -18.31 -0.04
CA GLU A 21 12.60 -19.38 -1.05
C GLU A 21 12.20 -18.82 -2.43
N GLY A 22 13.15 -18.15 -3.09
CA GLY A 22 12.95 -17.65 -4.45
C GLY A 22 12.63 -18.77 -5.45
N PHE A 23 11.51 -18.64 -6.18
CA PHE A 23 11.03 -19.63 -7.15
C PHE A 23 10.90 -21.06 -6.58
N GLY A 24 10.58 -21.20 -5.29
CA GLY A 24 10.44 -22.50 -4.62
C GLY A 24 11.77 -23.17 -4.24
N MET A 25 12.90 -22.45 -4.37
CA MET A 25 14.21 -22.92 -3.91
C MET A 25 14.76 -21.99 -2.82
N ARG A 26 15.32 -22.57 -1.76
CA ARG A 26 15.90 -21.79 -0.65
C ARG A 26 17.10 -20.97 -1.10
N THR A 27 17.01 -19.65 -0.92
CA THR A 27 18.04 -18.65 -1.28
C THR A 27 18.69 -18.01 -0.05
N ALA A 28 18.11 -18.18 1.14
CA ALA A 28 18.63 -17.64 2.40
C ALA A 28 19.11 -18.75 3.36
N PRO A 29 20.06 -18.46 4.27
CA PRO A 29 20.51 -19.41 5.28
C PRO A 29 19.36 -20.04 6.08
N LYS A 30 19.52 -21.31 6.47
CA LYS A 30 18.52 -21.99 7.31
C LYS A 30 18.43 -21.31 8.68
N GLY A 31 17.20 -21.10 9.16
CA GLY A 31 16.92 -20.52 10.48
C GLY A 31 16.96 -18.99 10.56
N VAL A 32 17.24 -18.28 9.47
CA VAL A 32 17.13 -16.81 9.46
C VAL A 32 15.67 -16.38 9.56
N LYS A 33 15.39 -15.32 10.34
CA LYS A 33 14.06 -14.71 10.42
C LYS A 33 13.89 -13.69 9.31
N ALA A 34 12.68 -13.56 8.79
CA ALA A 34 12.33 -12.56 7.79
C ALA A 34 11.20 -11.65 8.32
N TYR A 35 11.24 -10.40 7.89
CA TYR A 35 10.15 -9.43 8.05
C TYR A 35 9.57 -9.19 6.67
N ASN A 36 8.29 -9.54 6.46
CA ASN A 36 7.67 -9.55 5.13
C ASN A 36 6.34 -8.78 5.12
N PRO A 37 6.37 -7.44 5.29
CA PRO A 37 5.19 -6.62 5.03
C PRO A 37 4.89 -6.62 3.53
N ALA A 38 3.65 -6.95 3.15
CA ALA A 38 3.24 -7.00 1.75
C ALA A 38 3.01 -5.61 1.14
N PHE A 39 2.76 -4.62 1.97
CA PHE A 39 2.40 -3.26 1.58
C PHE A 39 3.11 -2.22 2.46
N ASP A 40 3.20 -1.00 1.94
CA ASP A 40 3.50 0.21 2.69
C ASP A 40 2.45 1.29 2.41
N VAL A 41 2.59 2.45 3.05
CA VAL A 41 1.69 3.59 2.88
C VAL A 41 2.49 4.78 2.40
N THR A 42 2.13 5.30 1.23
CA THR A 42 2.69 6.55 0.69
C THR A 42 1.86 7.75 1.14
N PRO A 43 2.42 8.71 1.90
CA PRO A 43 1.73 9.96 2.24
C PRO A 43 1.29 10.74 0.98
N SER A 44 0.08 11.29 0.99
CA SER A 44 -0.50 11.96 -0.18
C SER A 44 0.30 13.15 -0.71
N ARG A 45 1.10 13.80 0.15
CA ARG A 45 2.01 14.90 -0.25
C ARG A 45 3.16 14.46 -1.17
N LEU A 46 3.39 13.15 -1.32
CA LEU A 46 4.38 12.57 -2.23
C LEU A 46 3.77 12.11 -3.55
N ILE A 47 2.46 12.33 -3.76
CA ILE A 47 1.72 11.89 -4.94
C ILE A 47 1.34 13.13 -5.77
N ASP A 48 1.69 13.16 -7.06
CA ASP A 48 1.33 14.25 -7.96
C ASP A 48 -0.14 14.20 -8.41
N ALA A 49 -0.64 13.01 -8.73
CA ALA A 49 -2.01 12.79 -9.16
C ALA A 49 -2.47 11.34 -8.91
N ILE A 50 -3.79 11.15 -8.73
CA ILE A 50 -4.44 9.84 -8.72
C ILE A 50 -5.26 9.74 -10.01
N ILE A 51 -5.02 8.71 -10.81
CA ILE A 51 -5.74 8.47 -12.08
C ILE A 51 -6.85 7.47 -11.81
N THR A 52 -8.07 7.80 -12.25
CA THR A 52 -9.27 6.96 -12.10
C THR A 52 -10.04 6.92 -13.42
N GLU A 53 -11.07 6.08 -13.51
CA GLU A 53 -12.01 6.06 -14.63
C GLU A 53 -12.81 7.36 -14.77
N LYS A 54 -12.85 8.20 -13.72
CA LYS A 54 -13.47 9.53 -13.70
C LYS A 54 -12.49 10.67 -14.02
N GLY A 55 -11.26 10.35 -14.43
CA GLY A 55 -10.24 11.32 -14.82
C GLY A 55 -9.05 11.42 -13.85
N VAL A 56 -8.29 12.52 -13.95
CA VAL A 56 -7.06 12.77 -13.19
C VAL A 56 -7.35 13.70 -12.00
N ILE A 57 -7.07 13.22 -10.78
CA ILE A 57 -7.34 13.94 -9.53
C ILE A 57 -6.02 14.48 -8.98
N LYS A 58 -5.98 15.77 -8.65
CA LYS A 58 -4.85 16.42 -7.97
C LYS A 58 -5.25 16.86 -6.56
N ALA A 59 -4.24 17.19 -5.75
CA ALA A 59 -4.45 17.81 -4.44
C ALA A 59 -5.33 19.08 -4.53
N PRO A 60 -6.11 19.44 -3.49
CA PRO A 60 -6.25 18.73 -2.21
C PRO A 60 -7.14 17.48 -2.30
N TYR A 61 -6.58 16.33 -1.95
CA TYR A 61 -7.26 15.03 -2.12
C TYR A 61 -8.47 14.84 -1.20
N SER A 62 -8.46 15.43 0.00
CA SER A 62 -9.58 15.36 0.96
C SER A 62 -10.87 15.96 0.42
N GLU A 63 -10.77 16.95 -0.47
CA GLU A 63 -11.90 17.62 -1.11
C GLU A 63 -12.22 16.99 -2.47
N ASN A 64 -11.20 16.87 -3.33
CA ASN A 64 -11.41 16.47 -4.71
C ASN A 64 -11.85 15.01 -4.84
N LEU A 65 -11.41 14.11 -3.94
CA LEU A 65 -11.91 12.73 -3.93
C LEU A 65 -13.38 12.66 -3.48
N LYS A 66 -13.80 13.45 -2.47
CA LYS A 66 -15.20 13.46 -2.00
C LYS A 66 -16.18 13.86 -3.11
N LYS A 67 -15.80 14.85 -3.94
CA LYS A 67 -16.61 15.30 -5.09
C LYS A 67 -16.97 14.16 -6.05
N LEU A 68 -16.12 13.13 -6.18
CA LEU A 68 -16.35 11.99 -7.08
C LEU A 68 -17.45 11.01 -6.61
N PHE A 69 -17.81 11.03 -5.33
CA PHE A 69 -18.79 10.14 -4.70
C PHE A 69 -20.07 10.88 -4.26
N SER A 70 -20.20 12.15 -4.63
CA SER A 70 -21.33 13.02 -4.25
C SER A 70 -22.46 13.03 -5.30
N THR A 71 -22.51 12.01 -6.16
CA THR A 71 -23.52 11.83 -7.21
C THR A 71 -24.31 10.57 -6.95
#